data_AF-A0A3S3SNW3-F1
#
_entry.id   AF-A0A3S3SNW3-F1
#
_cell.length_a   1.000
_cell.length_b   1.000
_cell.length_c   1.000
_cell.angle_alpha   90.00
_cell.angle_beta   90.00
_cell.angle_gamma   90.00
#
_symmetry.space_group_name_H-M   'P 1'
#
loop_
_entity.id
_entity.type
_entity.pdbx_description
1 polymer ?
#
loop_
_entity_poly.entity_id
_entity_poly.type
_entity_poly.pdbx_seq_one_letter_code
_entity_poly.pdbx_strand_id
1 'polypeptide(L)'
;KRISLDDRYSRSQRSSLAPHSASYSIISTLIYVEPQAYDSLTMACCLSEEAKEQKRINQEIERQLRKDKRDARRELKLLLLGTGESGKSTFIKQMRIIHGSGYSDEDKRGFIKLVYQNIFMAMQSMIKAMDMLKIPYKDPRNAENAELVRSVDYETVTTFDTPYVEAIKSLWADAGIQECYDRRREYQLTDSAKYYLSDIDRIASPDYLPTQQDILRVRVPTTGIIEYPFDLDSIIFRMVDVGGQRSERRKWIHCFENVTSIIFLVALSEYDQILFESDNENRMEESKALFKTIITYPWFQNSSVILFLNKKDLLEEKIMYSHLVDYFPEYDGPKQDHFAAREFILKMYLAQNPQSERSIYSHFTCATGPKKDPLHAREFILKMFVDLNPDSEKIIYSHFTCATDTENIKLVFCAVKDTILRNSLKEFNLA
;
A
#
# COMPACT_ATOMS: atom_id res chain seq x y z
N LYS A 1 -39.90 42.53 8.88
CA LYS A 1 -40.10 43.12 10.23
C LYS A 1 -38.74 43.21 10.91
N ARG A 2 -38.14 44.40 10.88
CA ARG A 2 -36.98 44.81 11.69
C ARG A 2 -37.48 45.23 13.08
N ILE A 3 -36.71 44.94 14.12
CA ILE A 3 -36.64 45.61 15.42
C ILE A 3 -35.16 45.41 15.81
N SER A 4 -34.20 46.35 15.73
CA SER A 4 -34.05 47.72 16.25
C SER A 4 -34.15 47.83 17.76
N LEU A 5 -33.00 47.97 18.42
CA LEU A 5 -32.84 48.83 19.59
C LEU A 5 -31.45 49.48 19.50
N ASP A 6 -31.48 50.71 19.02
CA ASP A 6 -30.75 51.89 19.53
C ASP A 6 -30.47 51.78 21.06
N ASP A 7 -29.46 52.41 21.66
CA ASP A 7 -28.95 53.75 21.38
C ASP A 7 -27.72 54.07 22.27
N ARG A 8 -26.91 55.02 21.80
CA ARG A 8 -26.20 56.06 22.58
C ARG A 8 -25.05 55.66 23.54
N TYR A 9 -23.96 56.40 23.71
CA TYR A 9 -23.65 57.82 23.48
C TYR A 9 -22.11 57.97 23.45
N SER A 10 -21.58 58.66 22.44
CA SER A 10 -20.51 59.71 22.42
C SER A 10 -19.29 59.62 23.38
N ARG A 11 -18.07 60.08 23.06
CA ARG A 11 -17.64 61.13 22.12
C ARG A 11 -16.10 61.14 22.04
N SER A 12 -15.61 61.37 20.81
CA SER A 12 -14.54 62.27 20.37
C SER A 12 -13.19 62.29 21.13
N GLN A 13 -12.08 61.96 20.45
CA GLN A 13 -11.08 62.91 19.86
C GLN A 13 -10.27 63.68 20.92
N ARG A 14 -8.94 63.82 20.91
CA ARG A 14 -8.00 64.18 19.83
C ARG A 14 -6.57 64.15 20.45
N SER A 15 -5.58 63.56 19.77
CA SER A 15 -4.40 64.22 19.16
C SER A 15 -3.21 64.62 20.05
N SER A 16 -2.06 64.04 19.68
CA SER A 16 -0.77 64.68 19.34
C SER A 16 0.21 65.18 20.41
N LEU A 17 1.48 64.82 20.14
CA LEU A 17 2.76 65.52 20.36
C LEU A 17 3.49 65.38 21.72
N ALA A 18 4.71 64.83 21.63
CA ALA A 18 5.84 64.99 22.56
C ALA A 18 6.46 66.41 22.42
N PRO A 19 7.59 66.83 23.07
CA PRO A 19 8.52 66.16 24.00
C PRO A 19 9.00 67.05 25.20
N HIS A 20 10.09 66.60 25.88
CA HIS A 20 11.09 67.33 26.70
C HIS A 20 11.13 67.19 28.25
N SER A 21 12.20 66.49 28.68
CA SER A 21 13.28 66.83 29.65
C SER A 21 13.05 67.12 31.15
N ALA A 22 13.97 66.52 31.92
CA ALA A 22 14.54 66.95 33.21
C ALA A 22 13.59 66.87 34.43
N SER A 23 13.96 66.51 35.64
CA SER A 23 15.15 65.98 36.34
C SER A 23 14.65 65.83 37.78
N TYR A 24 14.90 64.76 38.52
CA TYR A 24 15.12 64.83 39.99
C TYR A 24 15.69 63.49 40.46
N SER A 25 16.92 63.58 41.01
CA SER A 25 17.62 62.49 41.67
C SER A 25 17.10 62.34 43.09
N ILE A 26 16.89 61.10 43.57
CA ILE A 26 17.15 60.78 44.97
C ILE A 26 17.95 59.49 45.03
N ILE A 27 19.04 59.62 45.78
CA ILE A 27 20.11 58.69 46.08
C ILE A 27 19.62 57.60 47.02
N SER A 28 19.96 56.34 46.73
CA SER A 28 20.18 55.33 47.77
C SER A 28 21.31 54.40 47.31
N THR A 29 22.47 54.66 47.88
CA THR A 29 23.68 53.83 47.81
C THR A 29 23.56 52.74 48.86
N LEU A 30 23.58 51.46 48.47
CA LEU A 30 24.03 50.37 49.35
C LEU A 30 24.68 49.25 48.50
N ILE A 31 25.98 49.44 48.28
CA ILE A 31 27.08 48.47 48.44
C ILE A 31 26.81 47.03 47.97
N TYR A 32 27.43 46.73 46.83
CA TYR A 32 27.83 45.42 46.33
C TYR A 32 28.72 44.70 47.35
N VAL A 33 28.32 43.50 47.80
CA VAL A 33 29.22 42.52 48.43
C VAL A 33 28.97 41.18 47.74
N GLU A 34 29.94 40.74 46.97
CA GLU A 34 29.99 39.40 46.37
C GLU A 34 29.96 38.33 47.48
N PRO A 35 29.13 37.27 47.36
CA PRO A 35 29.37 36.07 48.13
C PRO A 35 30.57 35.35 47.50
N GLN A 36 31.66 35.34 48.26
CA GLN A 36 32.87 34.59 47.95
C GLN A 36 32.55 33.12 47.68
N ALA A 37 33.24 32.60 46.67
CA ALA A 37 33.35 31.19 46.35
C ALA A 37 33.94 30.39 47.52
N TYR A 38 33.08 29.81 48.35
CA TYR A 38 33.43 28.75 49.29
C TYR A 38 32.22 27.82 49.47
N ASP A 39 31.96 26.97 48.47
CA ASP A 39 31.27 25.68 48.71
C ASP A 39 31.32 24.71 47.50
N SER A 40 32.47 24.64 46.83
CA SER A 40 32.67 23.77 45.65
C SER A 40 33.74 22.69 45.85
N LEU A 41 34.02 22.26 47.09
CA LEU A 41 34.96 21.15 47.35
C LEU A 41 34.52 20.09 48.38
N THR A 42 33.30 20.17 48.93
CA THR A 42 32.82 19.25 49.99
C THR A 42 31.50 18.58 49.65
N MET A 43 31.28 18.19 48.40
CA MET A 43 30.14 17.33 48.03
C MET A 43 30.48 16.29 46.93
N ALA A 44 31.72 15.79 46.93
CA ALA A 44 32.18 14.78 45.98
C ALA A 44 32.38 13.37 46.60
N CYS A 45 32.05 13.14 47.87
CA CYS A 45 32.48 11.92 48.55
C CYS A 45 31.42 11.23 49.44
N CYS A 46 30.14 11.20 49.05
CA CYS A 46 29.11 10.38 49.74
C CYS A 46 27.83 10.17 48.90
N LEU A 47 27.92 9.91 47.58
CA LEU A 47 26.76 9.29 46.91
C LEU A 47 26.68 7.85 47.40
N SER A 48 25.53 7.44 47.97
CA SER A 48 25.28 6.03 48.29
C SER A 48 25.51 5.18 47.04
N GLU A 49 25.93 3.92 47.21
CA GLU A 49 26.06 2.97 46.09
C GLU A 49 24.79 2.97 45.21
N GLU A 50 23.61 3.06 45.84
CA GLU A 50 22.32 3.21 45.16
C GLU A 50 22.21 4.50 44.33
N ALA A 51 22.65 5.65 44.84
CA ALA A 51 22.61 6.91 44.09
C ALA A 51 23.59 6.94 42.91
N LYS A 52 24.74 6.25 43.04
CA LYS A 52 25.69 6.06 41.93
C LYS A 52 25.11 5.14 40.86
N GLU A 53 24.47 4.04 41.28
CA GLU A 53 23.85 3.09 40.35
C GLU A 53 22.62 3.71 39.66
N GLN A 54 21.76 4.45 40.37
CA GLN A 54 20.66 5.20 39.75
C GLN A 54 21.17 6.22 38.72
N LYS A 55 22.26 6.93 39.01
CA LYS A 55 22.86 7.85 38.05
C LYS A 55 23.40 7.13 36.82
N ARG A 56 23.99 5.94 36.99
CA ARG A 56 24.47 5.10 35.88
C ARG A 56 23.32 4.60 35.02
N ILE A 57 22.25 4.07 35.64
CA ILE A 57 21.04 3.62 34.96
C ILE A 57 20.40 4.78 34.20
N ASN A 58 20.26 5.95 34.83
CA ASN A 58 19.69 7.13 34.16
C ASN A 58 20.53 7.60 32.98
N GLN A 59 21.87 7.56 33.08
CA GLN A 59 22.76 7.85 31.97
C GLN A 59 22.65 6.83 30.83
N GLU A 60 22.44 5.56 31.14
CA GLU A 60 22.20 4.52 30.13
C GLU A 60 20.86 4.73 29.42
N ILE A 61 19.80 5.03 30.18
CA ILE A 61 18.48 5.37 29.64
C ILE A 61 18.57 6.60 28.74
N GLU A 62 19.24 7.67 29.17
CA GLU A 62 19.44 8.86 28.33
C GLU A 62 20.23 8.56 27.05
N ARG A 63 21.25 7.70 27.14
CA ARG A 63 22.03 7.27 25.97
C ARG A 63 21.14 6.49 24.99
N GLN A 64 20.33 5.57 25.49
CA GLN A 64 19.39 4.79 24.70
C GLN A 64 18.35 5.70 24.04
N LEU A 65 17.73 6.62 24.80
CA LEU A 65 16.77 7.60 24.27
C LEU A 65 17.36 8.48 23.16
N ARG A 66 18.62 8.91 23.30
CA ARG A 66 19.30 9.69 22.25
C ARG A 66 19.55 8.87 21.00
N LYS A 67 19.89 7.58 21.16
CA LYS A 67 20.06 6.64 20.04
C LYS A 67 18.72 6.40 19.34
N ASP A 68 17.68 6.06 20.09
CA ASP A 68 16.33 5.82 19.56
C ASP A 68 15.78 7.06 18.85
N LYS A 69 16.00 8.26 19.38
CA LYS A 69 15.62 9.52 18.73
C LYS A 69 16.38 9.77 17.42
N ARG A 70 17.63 9.31 17.32
CA ARG A 70 18.43 9.41 16.09
C ARG A 70 17.96 8.40 15.05
N ASP A 71 17.65 7.19 15.47
CA ASP A 71 17.19 6.10 14.59
C ASP A 71 15.77 6.39 14.10
N ALA A 72 14.87 6.86 14.97
CA ALA A 72 13.52 7.30 14.60
C ALA A 72 13.52 8.47 13.59
N ARG A 73 14.53 9.34 13.62
CA ARG A 73 14.69 10.42 12.61
C ARG A 73 15.12 9.90 11.23
N ARG A 74 15.65 8.69 11.15
CA ARG A 74 16.09 8.03 9.90
C ARG A 74 15.08 6.99 9.42
N GLU A 75 13.97 6.84 10.14
CA GLU A 75 12.93 5.90 9.82
C GLU A 75 11.84 6.59 9.00
N LEU A 76 11.57 6.05 7.80
CA LEU A 76 10.50 6.50 6.92
C LEU A 76 9.41 5.45 6.88
N LYS A 77 8.22 5.85 7.33
CA LYS A 77 7.05 4.97 7.39
C LYS A 77 6.23 5.07 6.12
N LEU A 78 6.10 3.94 5.42
CA LEU A 78 5.32 3.81 4.18
C LEU A 78 4.06 2.99 4.46
N LEU A 79 2.90 3.59 4.25
CA LEU A 79 1.62 2.94 4.51
C LEU A 79 1.01 2.41 3.19
N LEU A 80 0.81 1.09 3.10
CA LEU A 80 0.19 0.45 1.93
C LEU A 80 -1.32 0.37 2.14
N LEU A 81 -2.08 1.09 1.32
CA LEU A 81 -3.55 1.12 1.38
C LEU A 81 -4.15 0.65 0.06
N GLY A 82 -5.43 0.26 0.10
CA GLY A 82 -6.19 -0.20 -1.06
C GLY A 82 -7.18 -1.30 -0.69
N THR A 83 -8.12 -1.57 -1.59
CA THR A 83 -9.15 -2.61 -1.44
C THR A 83 -8.57 -4.01 -1.28
N GLY A 84 -9.40 -4.98 -0.89
CA GLY A 84 -9.02 -6.39 -0.90
C GLY A 84 -8.45 -6.78 -2.28
N GLU A 85 -7.44 -7.67 -2.30
CA GLU A 85 -6.84 -8.19 -3.54
C GLU A 85 -6.14 -7.18 -4.47
N SER A 86 -5.99 -5.91 -4.08
CA SER A 86 -5.30 -4.90 -4.91
C SER A 86 -3.79 -5.14 -5.10
N GLY A 87 -3.20 -6.09 -4.36
CA GLY A 87 -1.80 -6.51 -4.48
C GLY A 87 -0.85 -5.99 -3.41
N LYS A 88 -1.36 -5.43 -2.29
CA LYS A 88 -0.54 -4.89 -1.19
C LYS A 88 0.48 -5.89 -0.64
N SER A 89 0.02 -7.09 -0.28
CA SER A 89 0.89 -8.11 0.28
C SER A 89 1.87 -8.67 -0.76
N THR A 90 1.49 -8.72 -2.05
CA THR A 90 2.42 -9.05 -3.13
C THR A 90 3.55 -8.03 -3.22
N PHE A 91 3.24 -6.74 -3.03
CA PHE A 91 4.25 -5.68 -2.97
C PHE A 91 5.23 -5.86 -1.80
N ILE A 92 4.73 -6.19 -0.60
CA ILE A 92 5.61 -6.51 0.55
C ILE A 92 6.50 -7.72 0.27
N LYS A 93 5.92 -8.80 -0.28
CA LYS A 93 6.69 -10.00 -0.62
C LYS A 93 7.82 -9.69 -1.60
N GLN A 94 7.60 -8.79 -2.56
CA GLN A 94 8.68 -8.28 -3.42
C GLN A 94 9.75 -7.53 -2.66
N MET A 95 9.37 -6.63 -1.75
CA MET A 95 10.34 -5.89 -0.95
C MET A 95 11.21 -6.81 -0.11
N ARG A 96 10.65 -7.90 0.42
CA ARG A 96 11.43 -8.95 1.08
C ARG A 96 12.42 -9.65 0.16
N ILE A 97 12.06 -9.89 -1.11
CA ILE A 97 12.96 -10.48 -2.11
C ILE A 97 14.08 -9.52 -2.51
N ILE A 98 13.76 -8.23 -2.65
CA ILE A 98 14.64 -7.21 -3.21
C ILE A 98 15.61 -6.65 -2.18
N HIS A 99 15.09 -6.28 -1.01
CA HIS A 99 15.80 -5.52 0.03
C HIS A 99 15.92 -6.30 1.35
N GLY A 100 15.23 -7.44 1.47
CA GLY A 100 15.31 -8.32 2.62
C GLY A 100 16.26 -9.49 2.43
N SER A 101 16.16 -10.48 3.33
CA SER A 101 16.88 -11.76 3.25
C SER A 101 16.31 -12.71 2.18
N GLY A 102 15.27 -12.30 1.45
CA GLY A 102 14.53 -13.17 0.54
C GLY A 102 13.75 -14.27 1.27
N TYR A 103 13.58 -15.40 0.59
CA TYR A 103 12.92 -16.59 1.11
C TYR A 103 13.92 -17.75 1.10
N SER A 104 14.27 -18.26 2.29
CA SER A 104 15.07 -19.48 2.42
C SER A 104 14.26 -20.70 1.97
N ASP A 105 14.91 -21.84 1.80
CA ASP A 105 14.17 -23.07 1.44
C ASP A 105 13.23 -23.52 2.57
N GLU A 106 13.55 -23.24 3.83
CA GLU A 106 12.65 -23.42 4.97
C GLU A 106 11.42 -22.50 4.87
N ASP A 107 11.61 -21.22 4.53
CA ASP A 107 10.49 -20.30 4.29
C ASP A 107 9.59 -20.84 3.16
N LYS A 108 10.19 -21.25 2.03
CA LYS A 108 9.48 -21.77 0.86
C LYS A 108 8.65 -23.00 1.21
N ARG A 109 9.19 -23.92 2.01
CA ARG A 109 8.45 -25.11 2.49
C ARG A 109 7.20 -24.72 3.28
N GLY A 110 7.26 -23.63 4.06
CA GLY A 110 6.10 -23.09 4.76
C GLY A 110 4.94 -22.67 3.86
N PHE A 111 5.21 -22.36 2.58
CA PHE A 111 4.20 -21.99 1.58
C PHE A 111 3.57 -23.18 0.85
N ILE A 112 4.12 -24.40 0.96
CA ILE A 112 3.60 -25.59 0.26
C ILE A 112 2.13 -25.80 0.57
N LYS A 113 1.79 -25.87 1.86
CA LYS A 113 0.39 -26.02 2.30
C LYS A 113 -0.49 -24.93 1.71
N LEU A 114 -0.05 -23.67 1.76
CA LEU A 114 -0.84 -22.51 1.32
C LEU A 114 -1.14 -22.59 -0.20
N VAL A 115 -0.20 -23.08 -0.99
CA VAL A 115 -0.41 -23.32 -2.43
C VAL A 115 -1.50 -24.37 -2.64
N TYR A 116 -1.46 -25.49 -1.91
CA TYR A 116 -2.49 -26.53 -2.02
C TYR A 116 -3.88 -25.98 -1.63
N GLN A 117 -3.96 -25.27 -0.50
CA GLN A 117 -5.20 -24.63 -0.05
C GLN A 117 -5.76 -23.67 -1.11
N ASN A 118 -4.90 -22.92 -1.78
CA ASN A 118 -5.30 -22.01 -2.87
C ASN A 118 -5.85 -22.75 -4.09
N ILE A 119 -5.29 -23.90 -4.45
CA ILE A 119 -5.75 -24.74 -5.56
C ILE A 119 -7.14 -25.31 -5.25
N PHE A 120 -7.33 -25.91 -4.07
CA PHE A 120 -8.62 -26.44 -3.65
C PHE A 120 -9.68 -25.34 -3.59
N MET A 121 -9.37 -24.21 -2.95
CA MET A 121 -10.27 -23.06 -2.87
C MET A 121 -10.68 -22.56 -4.27
N ALA A 122 -9.74 -22.47 -5.21
CA ALA A 122 -10.03 -22.04 -6.58
C ALA A 122 -10.94 -23.03 -7.32
N MET A 123 -10.63 -24.34 -7.26
CA MET A 123 -11.43 -25.36 -7.93
C MET A 123 -12.83 -25.46 -7.32
N GLN A 124 -12.96 -25.46 -5.99
CA GLN A 124 -14.25 -25.47 -5.31
C GLN A 124 -15.10 -24.23 -5.63
N SER A 125 -14.47 -23.06 -5.77
CA SER A 125 -15.17 -21.84 -6.19
C SER A 125 -15.73 -21.97 -7.61
N MET A 126 -14.99 -22.56 -8.54
CA MET A 126 -15.47 -22.82 -9.90
C MET A 126 -16.58 -23.88 -9.93
N ILE A 127 -16.45 -24.97 -9.17
CA ILE A 127 -17.50 -26.00 -9.04
C ILE A 127 -18.81 -25.36 -8.54
N LYS A 128 -18.74 -24.54 -7.50
CA LYS A 128 -19.90 -23.80 -6.97
C LYS A 128 -20.48 -22.83 -8.02
N ALA A 129 -19.62 -22.17 -8.78
CA ALA A 129 -20.05 -21.27 -9.84
C ALA A 129 -20.73 -22.00 -11.00
N MET A 130 -20.32 -23.22 -11.34
CA MET A 130 -21.03 -24.04 -12.33
C MET A 130 -22.48 -24.32 -11.91
N ASP A 131 -22.70 -24.66 -10.63
CA ASP A 131 -24.04 -24.87 -10.07
C ASP A 131 -24.90 -23.59 -10.09
N MET A 132 -24.28 -22.42 -9.88
CA MET A 132 -24.93 -21.11 -9.90
C MET A 132 -25.28 -20.67 -11.34
N LEU A 133 -24.32 -20.77 -12.25
CA LEU A 133 -24.43 -20.34 -13.65
C LEU A 133 -25.13 -21.39 -14.55
N LYS A 134 -25.47 -22.55 -13.98
CA LYS A 134 -26.13 -23.68 -14.66
C LYS A 134 -25.33 -24.18 -15.86
N ILE A 135 -24.01 -24.18 -15.74
CA ILE A 135 -23.12 -24.73 -16.76
C ILE A 135 -22.97 -26.24 -16.49
N PRO A 136 -23.29 -27.13 -17.43
CA PRO A 136 -23.10 -28.56 -17.25
C PRO A 136 -21.63 -28.97 -17.48
N TYR A 137 -21.18 -30.03 -16.80
CA TYR A 137 -19.91 -30.67 -17.13
C TYR A 137 -19.97 -31.29 -18.52
N LYS A 138 -18.88 -31.19 -19.27
CA LYS A 138 -18.79 -31.83 -20.59
C LYS A 138 -18.61 -33.34 -20.46
N ASP A 139 -17.79 -33.78 -19.53
CA ASP A 139 -17.66 -35.18 -19.15
C ASP A 139 -18.51 -35.48 -17.90
N PRO A 140 -19.54 -36.35 -17.99
CA PRO A 140 -20.38 -36.69 -16.84
C PRO A 140 -19.60 -37.26 -15.65
N ARG A 141 -18.44 -37.90 -15.88
CA ARG A 141 -17.60 -38.46 -14.81
C ARG A 141 -17.02 -37.37 -13.90
N ASN A 142 -16.90 -36.15 -14.41
CA ASN A 142 -16.42 -35.02 -13.63
C ASN A 142 -17.41 -34.60 -12.53
N ALA A 143 -18.67 -35.05 -12.57
CA ALA A 143 -19.58 -34.86 -11.44
C ALA A 143 -19.08 -35.56 -10.16
N GLU A 144 -18.51 -36.77 -10.28
CA GLU A 144 -17.92 -37.50 -9.14
C GLU A 144 -16.62 -36.85 -8.68
N ASN A 145 -15.77 -36.42 -9.62
CA ASN A 145 -14.55 -35.66 -9.30
C ASN A 145 -14.86 -34.34 -8.59
N ALA A 146 -15.91 -33.64 -9.01
CA ALA A 146 -16.35 -32.40 -8.39
C ALA A 146 -16.82 -32.65 -6.95
N GLU A 147 -17.56 -33.73 -6.70
CA GLU A 147 -17.99 -34.08 -5.34
C GLU A 147 -16.81 -34.46 -4.45
N LEU A 148 -15.85 -35.22 -4.98
CA LEU A 148 -14.61 -35.54 -4.26
C LEU A 148 -13.88 -34.27 -3.83
N VAL A 149 -13.66 -33.32 -4.76
CA VAL A 149 -12.99 -32.05 -4.46
C VAL A 149 -13.82 -31.17 -3.52
N ARG A 150 -15.16 -31.14 -3.67
CA ARG A 150 -16.09 -30.39 -2.82
C ARG A 150 -16.09 -30.88 -1.36
N SER A 151 -15.87 -32.18 -1.14
CA SER A 151 -15.85 -32.79 0.19
C SER A 151 -14.63 -32.43 1.05
N VAL A 152 -13.57 -31.90 0.42
CA VAL A 152 -12.33 -31.53 1.10
C VAL A 152 -12.51 -30.20 1.83
N ASP A 153 -12.20 -30.17 3.12
CA ASP A 153 -11.98 -28.91 3.81
C ASP A 153 -10.61 -28.34 3.43
N TYR A 154 -10.61 -27.33 2.56
CA TYR A 154 -9.37 -26.76 2.05
C TYR A 154 -8.55 -26.09 3.17
N GLU A 155 -9.12 -25.70 4.31
CA GLU A 155 -8.37 -25.00 5.36
C GLU A 155 -7.41 -25.93 6.12
N THR A 156 -7.71 -27.24 6.13
CA THR A 156 -6.94 -28.26 6.83
C THR A 156 -6.01 -29.08 5.93
N VAL A 157 -6.00 -28.79 4.62
CA VAL A 157 -5.14 -29.47 3.64
C VAL A 157 -3.65 -29.26 3.95
N THR A 158 -2.92 -30.37 4.00
CA THR A 158 -1.46 -30.41 4.21
C THR A 158 -0.73 -31.21 3.13
N THR A 159 -1.40 -32.20 2.53
CA THR A 159 -0.88 -33.05 1.44
C THR A 159 -1.63 -32.79 0.14
N PHE A 160 -1.05 -33.24 -0.98
CA PHE A 160 -1.68 -33.13 -2.30
C PHE A 160 -1.65 -34.50 -2.98
N ASP A 161 -2.52 -35.39 -2.49
CA ASP A 161 -2.52 -36.80 -2.83
C ASP A 161 -3.07 -37.07 -4.24
N THR A 162 -2.58 -38.14 -4.88
CA THR A 162 -2.89 -38.50 -6.27
C THR A 162 -4.38 -38.50 -6.64
N PRO A 163 -5.32 -39.01 -5.80
CA PRO A 163 -6.74 -38.98 -6.15
C PRO A 163 -7.28 -37.57 -6.38
N TYR A 164 -6.84 -36.59 -5.57
CA TYR A 164 -7.24 -35.20 -5.73
C TYR A 164 -6.54 -34.54 -6.91
N VAL A 165 -5.26 -34.85 -7.13
CA VAL A 165 -4.49 -34.34 -8.26
C VAL A 165 -5.15 -34.72 -9.57
N GLU A 166 -5.49 -36.00 -9.76
CA GLU A 166 -6.13 -36.49 -10.98
C GLU A 166 -7.55 -35.95 -11.14
N ALA A 167 -8.32 -35.84 -10.05
CA ALA A 167 -9.65 -35.23 -10.08
C ALA A 167 -9.59 -33.76 -10.53
N ILE A 168 -8.69 -32.96 -9.96
CA ILE A 168 -8.54 -31.54 -10.30
C ILE A 168 -8.03 -31.38 -11.73
N LYS A 169 -7.10 -32.24 -12.19
CA LYS A 169 -6.66 -32.25 -13.60
C LYS A 169 -7.81 -32.56 -14.56
N SER A 170 -8.61 -33.58 -14.26
CA SER A 170 -9.77 -33.97 -15.06
C SER A 170 -10.82 -32.86 -15.11
N LEU A 171 -11.07 -32.19 -13.98
CA LEU A 171 -11.96 -31.03 -13.89
C LEU A 171 -11.42 -29.85 -14.69
N TRP A 172 -10.14 -29.50 -14.52
CA TRP A 172 -9.54 -28.37 -15.23
C TRP A 172 -9.55 -28.57 -16.76
N ALA A 173 -9.40 -29.80 -17.23
CA ALA A 173 -9.50 -30.13 -18.66
C ALA A 173 -10.95 -30.13 -19.20
N ASP A 174 -11.97 -30.07 -18.34
CA ASP A 174 -13.38 -30.08 -18.75
C ASP A 174 -13.77 -28.76 -19.42
N ALA A 175 -14.42 -28.84 -20.58
CA ALA A 175 -14.87 -27.66 -21.31
C ALA A 175 -15.90 -26.81 -20.54
N GLY A 176 -16.72 -27.42 -19.68
CA GLY A 176 -17.67 -26.69 -18.82
C GLY A 176 -16.96 -25.92 -17.71
N ILE A 177 -15.89 -26.48 -17.13
CA ILE A 177 -15.05 -25.76 -16.16
C ILE A 177 -14.29 -24.63 -16.85
N GLN A 178 -13.77 -24.83 -18.07
CA GLN A 178 -13.14 -23.76 -18.84
C GLN A 178 -14.12 -22.64 -19.17
N GLU A 179 -15.34 -22.95 -19.60
CA GLU A 179 -16.41 -21.95 -19.81
C GLU A 179 -16.72 -21.19 -18.51
N CYS A 180 -16.80 -21.90 -17.38
CA CYS A 180 -16.99 -21.30 -16.07
C CYS A 180 -15.83 -20.36 -15.71
N TYR A 181 -14.59 -20.73 -16.02
CA TYR A 181 -13.41 -19.88 -15.80
C TYR A 181 -13.41 -18.64 -16.70
N ASP A 182 -13.89 -18.74 -17.95
CA ASP A 182 -14.04 -17.57 -18.83
C ASP A 182 -15.05 -16.57 -18.28
N ARG A 183 -16.07 -17.06 -17.55
CA ARG A 183 -17.09 -16.26 -16.85
C ARG A 183 -16.70 -15.87 -15.41
N ARG A 184 -15.42 -15.98 -15.02
CA ARG A 184 -14.89 -15.66 -13.68
C ARG A 184 -15.12 -14.23 -13.17
N ARG A 185 -15.68 -13.33 -13.97
CA ARG A 185 -16.13 -12.00 -13.51
C ARG A 185 -17.47 -12.04 -12.76
N GLU A 186 -18.27 -13.09 -12.97
CA GLU A 186 -19.61 -13.25 -12.41
C GLU A 186 -19.60 -13.84 -10.99
N TYR A 187 -18.44 -14.30 -10.51
CA TYR A 187 -18.25 -14.87 -9.19
C TYR A 187 -16.84 -14.58 -8.68
N GLN A 188 -16.59 -14.97 -7.43
CA GLN A 188 -15.34 -14.66 -6.75
C GLN A 188 -14.32 -15.78 -7.02
N LEU A 189 -13.26 -15.46 -7.77
CA LEU A 189 -12.16 -16.37 -8.07
C LEU A 189 -10.82 -15.64 -7.91
N THR A 190 -9.79 -16.36 -7.47
CA THR A 190 -8.44 -15.81 -7.35
C THR A 190 -7.79 -15.63 -8.73
N ASP A 191 -7.10 -14.50 -8.95
CA ASP A 191 -6.37 -14.23 -10.20
C ASP A 191 -5.28 -15.29 -10.49
N SER A 192 -4.75 -15.92 -9.45
CA SER A 192 -3.72 -16.96 -9.53
C SER A 192 -4.26 -18.35 -9.91
N ALA A 193 -5.57 -18.55 -10.02
CA ALA A 193 -6.18 -19.87 -10.25
C ALA A 193 -5.59 -20.56 -11.48
N LYS A 194 -5.60 -19.90 -12.65
CA LYS A 194 -5.06 -20.46 -13.91
C LYS A 194 -3.59 -20.81 -13.82
N TYR A 195 -2.79 -20.02 -13.10
CA TYR A 195 -1.35 -20.27 -12.95
C TYR A 195 -1.07 -21.58 -12.23
N TYR A 196 -1.76 -21.85 -11.11
CA TYR A 196 -1.56 -23.10 -10.39
C TYR A 196 -2.22 -24.29 -11.11
N LEU A 197 -3.42 -24.10 -11.64
CA LEU A 197 -4.18 -25.19 -12.28
C LEU A 197 -3.57 -25.64 -13.61
N SER A 198 -2.84 -24.76 -14.30
CA SER A 198 -2.14 -25.14 -15.55
C SER A 198 -0.85 -25.91 -15.29
N ASP A 199 -0.24 -25.78 -14.11
CA ASP A 199 1.04 -26.41 -13.73
C ASP A 199 0.88 -27.40 -12.56
N ILE A 200 -0.25 -28.10 -12.48
CA ILE A 200 -0.54 -29.04 -11.39
C ILE A 200 0.54 -30.12 -11.26
N ASP A 201 1.05 -30.66 -12.38
CA ASP A 201 2.04 -31.74 -12.35
C ASP A 201 3.34 -31.33 -11.63
N ARG A 202 3.76 -30.06 -11.78
CA ARG A 202 4.91 -29.51 -11.05
C ARG A 202 4.65 -29.42 -9.55
N ILE A 203 3.43 -29.05 -9.18
CA ILE A 203 3.01 -28.81 -7.79
C ILE A 203 2.75 -30.14 -7.06
N ALA A 204 2.27 -31.15 -7.77
CA ALA A 204 2.02 -32.50 -7.26
C ALA A 204 3.28 -33.36 -7.13
N SER A 205 4.44 -32.88 -7.59
CA SER A 205 5.71 -33.59 -7.45
C SER A 205 6.06 -33.80 -5.97
N PRO A 206 6.53 -35.00 -5.56
CA PRO A 206 6.97 -35.26 -4.18
C PRO A 206 8.08 -34.31 -3.70
N ASP A 207 8.92 -33.83 -4.63
CA ASP A 207 10.02 -32.90 -4.35
C ASP A 207 9.63 -31.44 -4.60
N TYR A 208 8.33 -31.14 -4.63
CA TYR A 208 7.84 -29.78 -4.89
C TYR A 208 8.34 -28.78 -3.84
N LEU A 209 9.10 -27.80 -4.32
CA LEU A 209 9.49 -26.61 -3.57
C LEU A 209 8.91 -25.38 -4.27
N PRO A 210 8.09 -24.55 -3.59
CA PRO A 210 7.51 -23.36 -4.19
C PRO A 210 8.59 -22.41 -4.70
N THR A 211 8.43 -21.98 -5.94
CA THR A 211 9.24 -20.93 -6.53
C THR A 211 8.87 -19.56 -5.93
N GLN A 212 9.72 -18.56 -6.13
CA GLN A 212 9.36 -17.18 -5.77
C GLN A 212 8.05 -16.73 -6.45
N GLN A 213 7.80 -17.18 -7.68
CA GLN A 213 6.57 -16.87 -8.40
C GLN A 213 5.33 -17.49 -7.74
N ASP A 214 5.45 -18.72 -7.21
CA ASP A 214 4.40 -19.36 -6.43
C ASP A 214 4.12 -18.56 -5.15
N ILE A 215 5.15 -18.10 -4.45
CA ILE A 215 5.02 -17.32 -3.21
C ILE A 215 4.39 -15.95 -3.46
N LEU A 216 4.71 -15.30 -4.58
CA LEU A 216 4.12 -14.01 -4.94
C LEU A 216 2.63 -14.12 -5.28
N ARG A 217 2.23 -15.25 -5.88
CA ARG A 217 0.86 -15.53 -6.31
C ARG A 217 -0.04 -16.14 -5.24
N VAL A 218 0.55 -16.73 -4.19
CA VAL A 218 -0.24 -17.40 -3.15
C VAL A 218 -1.03 -16.35 -2.36
N ARG A 219 -2.34 -16.57 -2.26
CA ARG A 219 -3.23 -15.69 -1.53
C ARG A 219 -3.34 -16.14 -0.09
N VAL A 220 -3.05 -15.20 0.81
CA VAL A 220 -3.31 -15.30 2.24
C VAL A 220 -4.03 -14.00 2.61
N PRO A 221 -5.26 -14.04 3.13
CA PRO A 221 -5.94 -12.84 3.60
C PRO A 221 -5.14 -12.18 4.72
N THR A 222 -4.72 -10.93 4.52
CA THR A 222 -4.04 -10.15 5.56
C THR A 222 -5.04 -9.73 6.62
N THR A 223 -4.80 -10.16 7.85
CA THR A 223 -5.57 -9.76 9.04
C THR A 223 -4.71 -8.87 9.93
N GLY A 224 -5.30 -7.78 10.42
CA GLY A 224 -4.60 -6.81 11.25
C GLY A 224 -3.61 -5.92 10.47
N ILE A 225 -2.53 -5.56 11.16
CA ILE A 225 -1.49 -4.63 10.70
C ILE A 225 -0.17 -5.38 10.79
N ILE A 226 0.54 -5.45 9.68
CA ILE A 226 1.84 -6.12 9.58
C ILE A 226 2.87 -5.07 9.19
N GLU A 227 3.92 -4.94 10.00
CA GLU A 227 5.03 -4.04 9.73
C GLU A 227 6.24 -4.82 9.22
N TYR A 228 6.81 -4.32 8.13
CA TYR A 228 8.00 -4.89 7.51
C TYR A 228 9.09 -3.81 7.45
N PRO A 229 10.05 -3.82 8.39
CA PRO A 229 11.22 -2.96 8.32
C PRO A 229 12.24 -3.54 7.32
N PHE A 230 12.85 -2.66 6.54
CA PHE A 230 14.05 -2.98 5.78
C PHE A 230 14.97 -1.77 5.67
N ASP A 231 16.27 -2.06 5.60
CA ASP A 231 17.28 -1.05 5.43
C ASP A 231 17.54 -0.82 3.94
N LEU A 232 17.51 0.44 3.52
CA LEU A 232 18.00 0.84 2.21
C LEU A 232 19.01 1.97 2.37
N ASP A 233 20.26 1.68 2.03
CA ASP A 233 21.40 2.56 2.27
C ASP A 233 21.55 2.91 3.77
N SER A 234 21.38 4.18 4.13
CA SER A 234 21.46 4.68 5.52
C SER A 234 20.10 5.02 6.12
N ILE A 235 19.01 4.60 5.47
CA ILE A 235 17.62 4.96 5.81
C ILE A 235 16.85 3.68 6.08
N ILE A 236 16.07 3.70 7.15
CA ILE A 236 15.24 2.56 7.57
C ILE A 236 13.85 2.80 6.99
N PHE A 237 13.39 1.93 6.11
CA PHE A 237 12.02 1.97 5.61
C PHE A 237 11.17 1.01 6.43
N ARG A 238 10.06 1.51 6.99
CA ARG A 238 9.04 0.69 7.63
C ARG A 238 7.81 0.66 6.76
N MET A 239 7.59 -0.44 6.06
CA MET A 239 6.35 -0.64 5.31
C MET A 239 5.28 -1.24 6.19
N VAL A 240 4.06 -0.72 6.08
CA VAL A 240 2.91 -1.17 6.85
C VAL A 240 1.87 -1.71 5.88
N ASP A 241 1.62 -3.02 5.93
CA ASP A 241 0.53 -3.69 5.22
C ASP A 241 -0.67 -3.84 6.15
N VAL A 242 -1.86 -3.53 5.62
CA VAL A 242 -3.11 -3.61 6.35
C VAL A 242 -4.14 -4.39 5.55
N GLY A 243 -5.04 -5.09 6.26
CA GLY A 243 -6.15 -5.80 5.63
C GLY A 243 -7.02 -4.85 4.77
N GLY A 244 -7.22 -5.19 3.50
CA GLY A 244 -7.98 -4.36 2.53
C GLY A 244 -9.50 -4.48 2.60
N GLN A 245 -9.99 -5.53 3.25
CA GLN A 245 -11.42 -5.82 3.40
C GLN A 245 -12.10 -4.83 4.35
N ARG A 246 -13.40 -4.57 4.16
CA ARG A 246 -14.15 -3.59 4.97
C ARG A 246 -14.10 -3.87 6.48
N SER A 247 -14.10 -5.14 6.88
CA SER A 247 -13.98 -5.58 8.28
C SER A 247 -12.68 -5.13 8.94
N GLU A 248 -11.59 -5.10 8.18
CA GLU A 248 -10.24 -4.80 8.68
C GLU A 248 -9.94 -3.30 8.74
N ARG A 249 -10.66 -2.47 7.95
CA ARG A 249 -10.42 -1.02 7.86
C ARG A 249 -10.54 -0.26 9.17
N ARG A 250 -11.35 -0.78 10.11
CA ARG A 250 -11.51 -0.20 11.45
C ARG A 250 -10.20 -0.16 12.24
N LYS A 251 -9.27 -1.08 11.93
CA LYS A 251 -7.96 -1.19 12.57
C LYS A 251 -6.94 -0.20 12.01
N TRP A 252 -7.18 0.37 10.82
CA TRP A 252 -6.18 1.19 10.11
C TRP A 252 -5.73 2.41 10.90
N ILE A 253 -6.62 3.01 11.70
CA ILE A 253 -6.30 4.18 12.53
C ILE A 253 -5.09 3.95 13.45
N HIS A 254 -4.84 2.70 13.87
CA HIS A 254 -3.72 2.34 14.75
C HIS A 254 -2.34 2.44 14.07
N CYS A 255 -2.26 2.70 12.75
CA CYS A 255 -1.00 2.87 12.05
C CYS A 255 -0.87 4.21 11.31
N PHE A 256 -1.77 5.17 11.55
CA PHE A 256 -1.77 6.47 10.83
C PHE A 256 -0.78 7.50 11.38
N GLU A 257 -0.23 7.26 12.57
CA GLU A 257 0.77 8.16 13.16
C GLU A 257 2.10 8.09 12.40
N ASN A 258 2.71 9.26 12.20
CA ASN A 258 4.05 9.47 11.62
C ASN A 258 4.24 8.80 10.25
N VAL A 259 3.20 8.77 9.41
CA VAL A 259 3.28 8.22 8.05
C VAL A 259 3.95 9.24 7.13
N THR A 260 5.14 8.90 6.63
CA THR A 260 5.88 9.72 5.67
C THR A 260 5.18 9.72 4.31
N SER A 261 4.74 8.56 3.84
CA SER A 261 4.11 8.44 2.52
C SER A 261 3.11 7.30 2.45
N ILE A 262 2.09 7.50 1.62
CA ILE A 262 1.03 6.54 1.36
C ILE A 262 1.25 5.95 -0.02
N ILE A 263 1.23 4.63 -0.11
CA ILE A 263 1.19 3.90 -1.37
C ILE A 263 -0.21 3.29 -1.49
N PHE A 264 -1.04 3.87 -2.33
CA PHE A 264 -2.39 3.40 -2.57
C PHE A 264 -2.43 2.49 -3.81
N LEU A 265 -2.82 1.24 -3.63
CA LEU A 265 -2.89 0.23 -4.69
C LEU A 265 -4.32 0.07 -5.21
N VAL A 266 -4.45 0.18 -6.52
CA VAL A 266 -5.66 -0.03 -7.32
C VAL A 266 -5.42 -1.21 -8.24
N ALA A 267 -6.35 -2.16 -8.30
CA ALA A 267 -6.31 -3.22 -9.29
C ALA A 267 -7.10 -2.80 -10.54
N LEU A 268 -6.40 -2.61 -11.66
CA LEU A 268 -6.99 -2.21 -12.93
C LEU A 268 -8.00 -3.24 -13.45
N SER A 269 -7.77 -4.52 -13.20
CA SER A 269 -8.63 -5.61 -13.67
C SER A 269 -9.96 -5.73 -12.93
N GLU A 270 -10.21 -4.92 -11.90
CA GLU A 270 -11.43 -5.00 -11.06
C GLU A 270 -12.58 -4.13 -11.59
N TYR A 271 -12.43 -3.49 -12.75
CA TYR A 271 -13.44 -2.57 -13.32
C TYR A 271 -14.79 -3.24 -13.64
N ASP A 272 -14.80 -4.55 -13.91
CA ASP A 272 -15.98 -5.32 -14.26
C ASP A 272 -16.43 -6.31 -13.17
N GLN A 273 -15.90 -6.16 -11.95
CA GLN A 273 -16.12 -7.08 -10.84
C GLN A 273 -16.98 -6.46 -9.73
N ILE A 274 -17.71 -7.34 -9.05
CA ILE A 274 -18.53 -7.01 -7.89
C ILE A 274 -17.76 -7.32 -6.60
N LEU A 275 -18.00 -6.52 -5.57
CA LEU A 275 -17.34 -6.64 -4.27
C LEU A 275 -17.71 -7.95 -3.58
N PHE A 276 -16.74 -8.59 -2.91
CA PHE A 276 -17.00 -9.83 -2.15
C PHE A 276 -18.01 -9.58 -1.01
N GLU A 277 -17.92 -8.41 -0.37
CA GLU A 277 -18.79 -8.03 0.74
C GLU A 277 -20.18 -7.49 0.33
N SER A 278 -20.44 -7.28 -0.97
CA SER A 278 -21.69 -6.65 -1.45
C SER A 278 -21.96 -6.96 -2.94
N ASP A 279 -23.09 -7.60 -3.22
CA ASP A 279 -23.47 -8.04 -4.57
C ASP A 279 -23.87 -6.90 -5.53
N ASN A 280 -23.99 -5.66 -5.04
CA ASN A 280 -24.48 -4.52 -5.82
C ASN A 280 -23.42 -3.42 -6.03
N GLU A 281 -22.20 -3.61 -5.54
CA GLU A 281 -21.16 -2.59 -5.59
C GLU A 281 -19.99 -3.04 -6.47
N ASN A 282 -19.65 -2.20 -7.45
CA ASN A 282 -18.48 -2.41 -8.28
C ASN A 282 -17.19 -2.23 -7.45
N ARG A 283 -16.22 -3.15 -7.59
CA ARG A 283 -14.96 -3.14 -6.83
C ARG A 283 -14.13 -1.88 -7.07
N MET A 284 -14.10 -1.38 -8.30
CA MET A 284 -13.34 -0.18 -8.65
C MET A 284 -14.01 1.10 -8.12
N GLU A 285 -15.33 1.17 -8.11
CA GLU A 285 -16.07 2.27 -7.45
C GLU A 285 -15.80 2.32 -5.94
N GLU A 286 -15.81 1.17 -5.27
CA GLU A 286 -15.43 1.06 -3.85
C GLU A 286 -13.98 1.53 -3.62
N SER A 287 -13.06 1.14 -4.51
CA SER A 287 -11.66 1.55 -4.44
C SER A 287 -11.49 3.07 -4.66
N LYS A 288 -12.26 3.67 -5.58
CA LYS A 288 -12.31 5.11 -5.81
C LYS A 288 -12.83 5.87 -4.59
N ALA A 289 -13.93 5.39 -3.99
CA ALA A 289 -14.50 5.99 -2.77
C ALA A 289 -13.54 5.91 -1.58
N LEU A 290 -12.85 4.78 -1.43
CA LEU A 290 -11.81 4.60 -0.43
C LEU A 290 -10.64 5.57 -0.67
N PHE A 291 -10.15 5.68 -1.91
CA PHE A 291 -9.07 6.60 -2.26
C PHE A 291 -9.42 8.05 -1.90
N LYS A 292 -10.62 8.50 -2.28
CA LYS A 292 -11.13 9.84 -1.94
C LYS A 292 -11.12 10.07 -0.43
N THR A 293 -11.57 9.09 0.34
CA THR A 293 -11.57 9.18 1.81
C THR A 293 -10.14 9.32 2.35
N ILE A 294 -9.20 8.49 1.88
CA ILE A 294 -7.79 8.52 2.30
C ILE A 294 -7.13 9.86 2.03
N ILE A 295 -7.26 10.41 0.82
CA ILE A 295 -6.61 11.68 0.47
C ILE A 295 -7.23 12.88 1.19
N THR A 296 -8.47 12.77 1.68
CA THR A 296 -9.13 13.80 2.49
C THR A 296 -8.82 13.71 3.99
N TYR A 297 -8.23 12.61 4.47
CA TYR A 297 -7.97 12.47 5.91
C TYR A 297 -6.98 13.51 6.42
N PRO A 298 -7.31 14.24 7.53
CA PRO A 298 -6.41 15.22 8.12
C PRO A 298 -5.06 14.65 8.54
N TRP A 299 -5.04 13.41 9.01
CA TRP A 299 -3.83 12.66 9.40
C TRP A 299 -2.75 12.63 8.32
N PHE A 300 -3.16 12.76 7.05
CA PHE A 300 -2.29 12.58 5.91
C PHE A 300 -2.00 13.87 5.15
N GLN A 301 -2.38 15.04 5.65
CA GLN A 301 -2.19 16.30 4.91
C GLN A 301 -0.73 16.53 4.48
N ASN A 302 0.22 16.17 5.34
CA ASN A 302 1.66 16.32 5.08
C ASN A 302 2.29 15.08 4.45
N SER A 303 1.57 13.96 4.36
CA SER A 303 2.09 12.72 3.78
C SER A 303 2.03 12.80 2.25
N SER A 304 3.11 12.36 1.58
CA SER A 304 3.08 12.22 0.12
C SER A 304 2.16 11.05 -0.29
N VAL A 305 1.55 11.12 -1.48
CA VAL A 305 0.63 10.07 -1.99
C VAL A 305 1.15 9.54 -3.30
N ILE A 306 1.27 8.21 -3.36
CA ILE A 306 1.71 7.45 -4.52
C ILE A 306 0.56 6.50 -4.87
N LEU A 307 0.08 6.58 -6.10
CA LEU A 307 -0.98 5.75 -6.66
C LEU A 307 -0.38 4.68 -7.56
N PHE A 308 -0.60 3.41 -7.23
CA PHE A 308 -0.20 2.26 -8.03
C PHE A 308 -1.40 1.62 -8.69
N LEU A 309 -1.43 1.64 -10.02
CA LEU A 309 -2.44 1.04 -10.88
C LEU A 309 -1.95 -0.35 -11.30
N ASN A 310 -2.19 -1.35 -10.46
CA ASN A 310 -1.72 -2.73 -10.55
C ASN A 310 -2.58 -3.61 -11.48
N LYS A 311 -2.12 -4.83 -11.76
CA LYS A 311 -2.78 -5.84 -12.61
C LYS A 311 -3.03 -5.36 -14.05
N LYS A 312 -2.14 -4.53 -14.61
CA LYS A 312 -2.27 -4.03 -15.99
C LYS A 312 -2.29 -5.16 -17.03
N ASP A 313 -1.54 -6.23 -16.78
CA ASP A 313 -1.49 -7.45 -17.59
C ASP A 313 -2.88 -8.09 -17.70
N LEU A 314 -3.61 -8.14 -16.59
CA LEU A 314 -4.97 -8.65 -16.57
C LEU A 314 -5.96 -7.66 -17.23
N LEU A 315 -5.70 -6.35 -17.18
CA LEU A 315 -6.47 -5.36 -17.96
C LEU A 315 -6.27 -5.56 -19.47
N GLU A 316 -5.02 -5.75 -19.91
CA GLU A 316 -4.64 -5.98 -21.31
C GLU A 316 -5.36 -7.19 -21.91
N GLU A 317 -5.46 -8.29 -21.16
CA GLU A 317 -6.26 -9.46 -21.56
C GLU A 317 -7.75 -9.13 -21.59
N LYS A 318 -8.26 -8.53 -20.51
CA LYS A 318 -9.70 -8.41 -20.25
C LYS A 318 -10.43 -7.38 -21.12
N ILE A 319 -9.76 -6.28 -21.48
CA ILE A 319 -10.37 -5.19 -22.26
C ILE A 319 -10.82 -5.63 -23.67
N MET A 320 -10.27 -6.75 -24.16
CA MET A 320 -10.59 -7.32 -25.47
C MET A 320 -12.04 -7.83 -25.54
N TYR A 321 -12.63 -8.25 -24.43
CA TYR A 321 -13.95 -8.88 -24.39
C TYR A 321 -14.89 -8.34 -23.29
N SER A 322 -14.39 -7.48 -22.39
CA SER A 322 -15.19 -6.79 -21.36
C SER A 322 -14.95 -5.28 -21.51
N HIS A 323 -15.96 -4.54 -21.98
CA HIS A 323 -15.75 -3.15 -22.39
C HIS A 323 -15.99 -2.17 -21.23
N LEU A 324 -15.04 -1.25 -21.04
CA LEU A 324 -15.09 -0.30 -19.91
C LEU A 324 -16.34 0.59 -19.90
N VAL A 325 -16.85 0.97 -21.08
CA VAL A 325 -18.05 1.79 -21.24
C VAL A 325 -19.32 1.17 -20.65
N ASP A 326 -19.38 -0.17 -20.56
CA ASP A 326 -20.55 -0.87 -20.03
C ASP A 326 -20.64 -0.74 -18.49
N TYR A 327 -19.51 -0.41 -17.84
CA TYR A 327 -19.40 -0.23 -16.39
C TYR A 327 -19.20 1.23 -15.99
N PHE A 328 -18.53 2.00 -16.84
CA PHE A 328 -18.27 3.43 -16.69
C PHE A 328 -18.76 4.16 -17.94
N PRO A 329 -20.05 4.57 -17.98
CA PRO A 329 -20.64 5.24 -19.15
C PRO A 329 -19.97 6.56 -19.54
N GLU A 330 -19.19 7.14 -18.61
CA GLU A 330 -18.37 8.33 -18.80
C GLU A 330 -17.15 8.10 -19.70
N TYR A 331 -16.80 6.84 -19.98
CA TYR A 331 -15.67 6.49 -20.84
C TYR A 331 -15.99 6.75 -22.32
N ASP A 332 -15.29 7.71 -22.91
CA ASP A 332 -15.42 8.13 -24.32
C ASP A 332 -14.31 7.57 -25.23
N GLY A 333 -13.36 6.82 -24.67
CA GLY A 333 -12.25 6.23 -25.41
C GLY A 333 -12.64 5.01 -26.26
N PRO A 334 -11.73 4.55 -27.14
CA PRO A 334 -11.96 3.37 -27.96
C PRO A 334 -12.15 2.09 -27.12
N LYS A 335 -12.98 1.17 -27.63
CA LYS A 335 -13.09 -0.20 -27.10
C LYS A 335 -11.81 -0.99 -27.43
N GLN A 336 -11.51 -2.00 -26.61
CA GLN A 336 -10.36 -2.90 -26.80
C GLN A 336 -8.99 -2.21 -26.80
N ASP A 337 -8.90 -1.01 -26.23
CA ASP A 337 -7.66 -0.27 -26.09
C ASP A 337 -7.29 -0.17 -24.60
N HIS A 338 -6.28 -0.96 -24.20
CA HIS A 338 -5.78 -0.97 -22.83
C HIS A 338 -5.05 0.32 -22.44
N PHE A 339 -4.48 1.07 -23.40
CA PHE A 339 -3.85 2.36 -23.15
C PHE A 339 -4.92 3.41 -22.85
N ALA A 340 -5.95 3.53 -23.69
CA ALA A 340 -7.03 4.48 -23.42
C ALA A 340 -7.77 4.16 -22.11
N ALA A 341 -8.06 2.88 -21.85
CA ALA A 341 -8.72 2.42 -20.63
C ALA A 341 -7.92 2.78 -19.36
N ARG A 342 -6.62 2.49 -19.32
CA ARG A 342 -5.80 2.75 -18.12
C ARG A 342 -5.61 4.24 -17.86
N GLU A 343 -5.51 5.07 -18.90
CA GLU A 343 -5.40 6.53 -18.77
C GLU A 343 -6.72 7.13 -18.26
N PHE A 344 -7.86 6.62 -18.71
CA PHE A 344 -9.16 7.00 -18.16
C PHE A 344 -9.26 6.65 -16.67
N ILE A 345 -8.89 5.43 -16.28
CA ILE A 345 -8.91 5.01 -14.87
C ILE A 345 -7.98 5.91 -14.05
N LEU A 346 -6.77 6.20 -14.53
CA LEU A 346 -5.86 7.14 -13.86
C LEU A 346 -6.52 8.51 -13.64
N LYS A 347 -7.11 9.10 -14.69
CA LYS A 347 -7.83 10.39 -14.59
C LYS A 347 -8.97 10.33 -13.57
N MET A 348 -9.73 9.24 -13.55
CA MET A 348 -10.83 9.04 -12.61
C MET A 348 -10.37 9.09 -11.14
N TYR A 349 -9.21 8.50 -10.82
CA TYR A 349 -8.61 8.57 -9.48
C TYR A 349 -8.03 9.95 -9.18
N LEU A 350 -7.29 10.55 -10.13
CA LEU A 350 -6.71 11.89 -9.95
C LEU A 350 -7.79 12.97 -9.74
N ALA A 351 -8.94 12.83 -10.39
CA ALA A 351 -10.09 13.71 -10.23
C ALA A 351 -10.70 13.67 -8.82
N GLN A 352 -10.39 12.65 -8.00
CA GLN A 352 -10.84 12.62 -6.61
C GLN A 352 -10.08 13.61 -5.73
N ASN A 353 -8.93 14.12 -6.16
CA ASN A 353 -8.11 15.04 -5.38
C ASN A 353 -8.77 16.43 -5.28
N PRO A 354 -9.27 16.83 -4.10
CA PRO A 354 -9.90 18.14 -3.93
C PRO A 354 -8.88 19.28 -3.81
N GLN A 355 -7.59 18.95 -3.64
CA GLN A 355 -6.51 19.90 -3.40
C GLN A 355 -5.51 19.85 -4.56
N SER A 356 -5.64 20.76 -5.53
CA SER A 356 -4.78 20.82 -6.73
C SER A 356 -3.29 21.05 -6.43
N GLU A 357 -2.94 21.44 -5.20
CA GLU A 357 -1.56 21.63 -4.72
C GLU A 357 -0.93 20.32 -4.23
N ARG A 358 -1.73 19.34 -3.80
CA ARG A 358 -1.20 18.06 -3.32
C ARG A 358 -0.78 17.20 -4.51
N SER A 359 0.51 16.95 -4.64
CA SER A 359 1.06 16.12 -5.71
C SER A 359 0.76 14.64 -5.47
N ILE A 360 0.13 13.99 -6.46
CA ILE A 360 -0.11 12.54 -6.48
C ILE A 360 0.77 11.94 -7.57
N TYR A 361 1.69 11.06 -7.16
CA TYR A 361 2.58 10.35 -8.07
C TYR A 361 1.90 9.07 -8.53
N SER A 362 1.93 8.73 -9.82
CA SER A 362 1.12 7.63 -10.36
C SER A 362 1.96 6.66 -11.18
N HIS A 363 1.85 5.36 -10.92
CA HIS A 363 2.61 4.32 -11.61
C HIS A 363 1.71 3.15 -12.03
N PHE A 364 1.90 2.63 -13.24
CA PHE A 364 1.16 1.48 -13.77
C PHE A 364 1.94 0.19 -13.55
N THR A 365 1.36 -0.77 -12.84
CA THR A 365 2.01 -1.99 -12.38
C THR A 365 1.34 -3.26 -12.95
N CYS A 366 2.12 -4.25 -13.39
CA CYS A 366 1.63 -5.57 -13.80
C CYS A 366 1.65 -6.48 -12.58
N ALA A 367 0.67 -7.34 -12.37
CA ALA A 367 0.78 -8.36 -11.35
C ALA A 367 1.68 -9.50 -11.81
N THR A 368 1.74 -9.82 -13.11
CA THR A 368 2.48 -10.98 -13.64
C THR A 368 3.04 -10.70 -15.04
N GLY A 369 4.33 -10.96 -15.31
CA GLY A 369 4.87 -10.76 -16.67
C GLY A 369 6.36 -11.11 -16.84
N PRO A 370 6.78 -11.62 -18.02
CA PRO A 370 8.15 -12.04 -18.28
C PRO A 370 9.09 -10.85 -18.54
N LYS A 371 10.37 -11.03 -18.21
CA LYS A 371 11.47 -10.08 -18.40
C LYS A 371 11.54 -9.58 -19.85
N LYS A 372 11.03 -8.39 -20.16
CA LYS A 372 11.42 -7.66 -21.38
C LYS A 372 11.66 -6.18 -21.12
N ASP A 373 12.83 -5.79 -21.60
CA ASP A 373 13.60 -4.54 -21.53
C ASP A 373 12.94 -3.29 -20.90
N PRO A 374 13.27 -2.97 -19.63
CA PRO A 374 12.80 -1.78 -18.92
C PRO A 374 13.43 -0.45 -19.40
N LEU A 375 14.59 -0.48 -20.06
CA LEU A 375 15.39 0.73 -20.28
C LEU A 375 14.90 1.55 -21.49
N HIS A 376 14.60 0.89 -22.61
CA HIS A 376 14.12 1.57 -23.82
C HIS A 376 12.69 2.12 -23.67
N ALA A 377 11.83 1.44 -22.92
CA ALA A 377 10.47 1.91 -22.63
C ALA A 377 10.47 3.12 -21.67
N ARG A 378 11.45 3.19 -20.76
CA ARG A 378 11.63 4.31 -19.83
C ARG A 378 11.99 5.60 -20.56
N GLU A 379 12.97 5.56 -21.45
CA GLU A 379 13.44 6.77 -22.16
C GLU A 379 12.44 7.30 -23.18
N PHE A 380 11.74 6.42 -23.89
CA PHE A 380 10.74 6.80 -24.88
C PHE A 380 9.53 7.52 -24.25
N ILE A 381 9.16 7.13 -23.02
CA ILE A 381 7.91 7.59 -22.38
C ILE A 381 8.16 8.74 -21.41
N LEU A 382 9.35 8.83 -20.79
CA LEU A 382 9.78 10.04 -20.08
C LEU A 382 9.74 11.26 -21.02
N LYS A 383 10.22 11.09 -22.25
CA LYS A 383 10.25 12.15 -23.25
C LYS A 383 8.85 12.61 -23.64
N MET A 384 7.91 11.67 -23.78
CA MET A 384 6.54 11.96 -24.21
C MET A 384 5.69 12.65 -23.12
N PHE A 385 5.97 12.43 -21.84
CA PHE A 385 5.22 13.02 -20.72
C PHE A 385 5.79 14.35 -20.21
N VAL A 386 7.12 14.56 -20.32
CA VAL A 386 7.74 15.87 -20.03
C VAL A 386 7.26 16.94 -21.00
N ASP A 387 7.03 16.57 -22.26
CA ASP A 387 6.59 17.49 -23.33
C ASP A 387 5.11 17.92 -23.22
N LEU A 388 4.31 17.24 -22.39
CA LEU A 388 2.87 17.51 -22.20
C LEU A 388 2.54 18.16 -20.85
N ASN A 389 3.56 18.49 -20.04
CA ASN A 389 3.37 19.07 -18.72
C ASN A 389 3.30 20.62 -18.79
N PRO A 390 2.14 21.25 -18.51
CA PRO A 390 2.00 22.70 -18.55
C PRO A 390 2.63 23.43 -17.36
N ASP A 391 3.05 22.70 -16.31
CA ASP A 391 3.60 23.26 -15.08
C ASP A 391 4.99 22.67 -14.79
N SER A 392 6.04 23.46 -15.05
CA SER A 392 7.44 23.03 -14.96
C SER A 392 7.92 22.70 -13.53
N GLU A 393 7.14 23.02 -12.50
CA GLU A 393 7.48 22.67 -11.10
C GLU A 393 6.84 21.35 -10.62
N LYS A 394 5.81 20.84 -11.31
CA LYS A 394 5.16 19.57 -10.97
C LYS A 394 5.78 18.41 -11.73
N ILE A 395 6.55 17.57 -11.05
CA ILE A 395 7.16 16.39 -11.70
C ILE A 395 6.23 15.18 -11.57
N ILE A 396 5.61 14.79 -12.70
CA ILE A 396 4.84 13.54 -12.80
C ILE A 396 5.82 12.40 -13.08
N TYR A 397 6.06 11.56 -12.08
CA TYR A 397 6.82 10.32 -12.27
C TYR A 397 5.88 9.20 -12.66
N SER A 398 5.82 8.84 -13.94
CA SER A 398 5.17 7.62 -14.41
C SER A 398 6.23 6.55 -14.65
N HIS A 399 6.12 5.40 -13.97
CA HIS A 399 6.96 4.23 -14.24
C HIS A 399 6.10 3.01 -14.57
N PHE A 400 6.57 2.24 -15.53
CA PHE A 400 6.07 0.89 -15.78
C PHE A 400 6.53 -0.01 -14.66
N THR A 401 5.60 -0.72 -14.04
CA THR A 401 5.87 -1.70 -13.00
C THR A 401 5.41 -3.07 -13.35
N CYS A 402 6.04 -4.07 -12.75
CA CYS A 402 5.53 -5.42 -12.64
C CYS A 402 5.82 -5.87 -11.21
N ALA A 403 4.78 -6.02 -10.39
CA ALA A 403 4.78 -6.51 -9.02
C ALA A 403 5.28 -7.96 -8.88
N THR A 404 5.53 -8.69 -9.98
CA THR A 404 6.33 -9.93 -9.95
C THR A 404 7.77 -9.74 -10.41
N ASP A 405 8.10 -8.60 -11.02
CA ASP A 405 9.44 -8.31 -11.52
C ASP A 405 10.25 -7.54 -10.48
N THR A 406 11.16 -8.27 -9.86
CA THR A 406 12.12 -7.79 -8.86
C THR A 406 12.93 -6.59 -9.34
N GLU A 407 13.36 -6.55 -10.62
CA GLU A 407 14.14 -5.43 -11.17
C GLU A 407 13.28 -4.19 -11.40
N ASN A 408 12.03 -4.40 -11.79
CA ASN A 408 11.13 -3.30 -12.02
C ASN A 408 10.72 -2.61 -10.70
N ILE A 409 10.39 -3.39 -9.69
CA ILE A 409 10.05 -2.84 -8.37
C ILE A 409 11.24 -2.10 -7.74
N LYS A 410 12.49 -2.55 -7.96
CA LYS A 410 13.69 -1.78 -7.58
C LYS A 410 13.70 -0.37 -8.21
N LEU A 411 13.45 -0.27 -9.51
CA LEU A 411 13.47 1.00 -10.23
C LEU A 411 12.43 1.98 -9.70
N VAL A 412 11.21 1.49 -9.42
CA VAL A 412 10.16 2.33 -8.86
C VAL A 412 10.42 2.68 -7.41
N PHE A 413 10.95 1.76 -6.62
CA PHE A 413 11.33 2.09 -5.27
C PHE A 413 12.46 3.14 -5.22
N CYS A 414 13.41 3.10 -6.16
CA CYS A 414 14.40 4.17 -6.31
C CYS A 414 13.78 5.53 -6.66
N ALA A 415 12.82 5.57 -7.59
CA ALA A 415 12.13 6.82 -7.94
C ALA A 415 11.25 7.36 -6.80
N VAL A 416 10.57 6.46 -6.09
CA VAL A 416 9.80 6.76 -4.88
C VAL A 416 10.74 7.27 -3.78
N LYS A 417 11.89 6.61 -3.57
CA LYS A 417 12.94 7.06 -2.65
C LYS A 417 13.35 8.49 -2.96
N ASP A 418 13.73 8.78 -4.20
CA ASP A 418 14.19 10.12 -4.58
C ASP A 418 13.10 11.19 -4.37
N THR A 419 11.84 10.84 -4.64
CA THR A 419 10.69 11.72 -4.43
C THR A 419 10.44 11.99 -2.96
N ILE A 420 10.44 10.94 -2.13
CA ILE A 420 10.23 11.05 -0.68
C ILE A 420 11.39 11.81 -0.05
N LEU A 421 12.64 11.47 -0.39
CA LEU A 421 13.82 12.13 0.17
C LEU A 421 13.89 13.60 -0.20
N ARG A 422 13.55 14.01 -1.44
CA ARG A 422 13.50 15.44 -1.79
C ARG A 422 12.47 16.20 -0.97
N ASN A 423 11.29 15.61 -0.73
CA ASN A 423 10.24 16.27 0.05
C ASN A 423 10.62 16.34 1.54
N SER A 424 11.14 15.26 2.10
CA SER A 424 11.61 15.24 3.49
C SER A 424 12.83 16.15 3.70
N LEU A 425 13.82 16.17 2.80
CA LEU A 425 15.00 17.05 2.92
C LEU A 425 14.66 18.53 2.85
N LYS A 426 13.64 18.91 2.06
CA LYS A 426 13.07 20.27 2.07
C LYS A 426 12.43 20.61 3.41
N GLU A 427 11.69 19.66 4.01
CA GLU A 427 11.04 19.83 5.31
C GLU A 427 12.06 19.93 6.46
N PHE A 428 13.25 19.34 6.31
CA PHE A 428 14.32 19.37 7.31
C PHE A 428 15.38 20.47 7.11
N ASN A 429 15.23 21.40 6.14
CA ASN A 429 16.21 22.45 5.83
C ASN A 429 17.66 21.93 5.69
N LEU A 430 17.82 20.76 5.07
CA LEU A 430 19.12 20.12 4.82
C LEU A 430 19.58 20.26 3.36
N ALA A 431 18.89 21.09 2.56
CA ALA A 431 19.18 21.36 1.16
C ALA A 431 19.88 22.71 0.97
#